data_AF-A0A819MGF1-F1
#
_entry.id   AF-A0A819MGF1-F1
#
_cell.length_a   1.000
_cell.length_b   1.000
_cell.length_c   1.000
_cell.angle_alpha   90.00
_cell.angle_beta   90.00
_cell.angle_gamma   90.00
#
_symmetry.space_group_name_H-M   'P 1'
#
loop_
_entity.id
_entity.type
_entity.pdbx_description
1 polymer ?
#
loop_
_entity_poly.entity_id
_entity_poly.type
_entity_poly.pdbx_seq_one_letter_code
_entity_poly.pdbx_strand_id
1 'polypeptide(L)'
;MLTIDQYNQTEEIIKPQINANDETNWRKHAHLNHQLGYVYSEKDDYQTAISHYEKTLKTELNFLSSDDPTLALTYNNIAGVYASLGNFTSAFSFYQKSLEIRQKILPPSHPDFRIIYNTIGRLHQDMGDYSTAIETYQRALDIQEKYLPSKHPDSATSYSNFGSIYSVMGDKSKVLEYYQKAFEIQECSLPTKHPDLVTAYNDLGTIYSSMENKQKALSSYEKSFEINLACLPANHPSLVTTYNNIDSVHQSMHDYKTALSLYEKTYEICKNNSQLIQLIEDYTSALSSYEKALVVREKSLIPDDSVLASIYSSIGSALAIQAQKLPSNDPSLATLYITVEFYEKSLQIQEILPSPNYSSMSAIYYNTAMAYEGLGNNEAALKHAESSIETARPAFDFDHSEKKSVKNKSNESSLDKNLNENNDNKTLLSLMRQLIPLIK
;
A
#
# COMPACT_ATOMS: atom_id res chain seq x y z
N MET A 1 -11.83 -14.32 -17.82
CA MET A 1 -11.71 -15.33 -16.75
C MET A 1 -13.08 -15.96 -16.59
N LEU A 2 -13.18 -17.29 -16.63
CA LEU A 2 -14.45 -17.97 -16.39
C LEU A 2 -14.81 -17.87 -14.90
N THR A 3 -16.09 -17.89 -14.56
CA THR A 3 -16.54 -17.92 -13.16
C THR A 3 -16.42 -19.33 -12.59
N ILE A 4 -16.33 -19.47 -11.27
CA ILE A 4 -16.34 -20.76 -10.56
C ILE A 4 -17.56 -21.61 -11.01
N ASP A 5 -18.70 -20.95 -11.26
CA ASP A 5 -19.92 -21.61 -11.77
C ASP A 5 -19.73 -22.20 -13.17
N GLN A 6 -19.00 -21.51 -14.05
CA GLN A 6 -18.67 -22.02 -15.39
C GLN A 6 -17.71 -23.22 -15.30
N TYR A 7 -16.79 -23.23 -14.34
CA TYR A 7 -15.92 -24.37 -14.07
C TYR A 7 -16.71 -25.58 -13.53
N ASN A 8 -17.67 -25.35 -12.62
CA ASN A 8 -18.57 -26.41 -12.12
C ASN A 8 -19.41 -27.03 -13.26
N GLN A 9 -19.99 -26.21 -14.13
CA GLN A 9 -20.74 -26.68 -15.30
C GLN A 9 -19.86 -27.51 -16.24
N THR A 10 -18.63 -27.07 -16.46
CA THR A 10 -17.65 -27.79 -17.30
C THR A 10 -17.32 -29.16 -16.70
N GLU A 11 -17.12 -29.23 -15.38
CA GLU A 11 -16.89 -30.48 -14.64
C GLU A 11 -18.06 -31.47 -14.78
N GLU A 12 -19.30 -31.00 -14.64
CA GLU A 12 -20.52 -31.81 -14.77
C GLU A 12 -20.67 -32.41 -16.18
N ILE A 13 -20.24 -31.69 -17.21
CA ILE A 13 -20.29 -32.16 -18.61
C ILE A 13 -19.20 -33.22 -18.88
N ILE A 14 -18.00 -33.04 -18.31
CA ILE A 14 -16.83 -33.86 -18.63
C ILE A 14 -16.82 -35.19 -17.86
N LYS A 15 -17.14 -35.20 -16.57
CA LYS A 15 -17.06 -36.42 -15.71
C LYS A 15 -17.80 -37.64 -16.28
N PRO A 16 -19.06 -37.53 -16.77
CA PRO A 16 -19.77 -38.68 -17.33
C PRO A 16 -19.11 -39.23 -18.59
N GLN A 17 -18.46 -38.38 -19.40
CA GLN A 17 -17.81 -38.79 -20.64
C GLN A 17 -16.52 -39.58 -20.42
N ILE A 18 -15.85 -39.38 -19.29
CA ILE A 18 -14.68 -40.17 -18.90
C ILE A 18 -15.09 -41.57 -18.43
N ASN A 19 -16.22 -41.68 -17.72
CA ASN A 19 -16.70 -42.95 -17.15
C ASN A 19 -17.44 -43.84 -18.17
N ALA A 20 -17.80 -43.30 -19.34
CA ALA A 20 -18.31 -44.09 -20.44
C ALA A 20 -17.14 -44.90 -21.05
N ASN A 21 -17.00 -46.16 -20.63
CA ASN A 21 -15.96 -47.14 -21.00
C ASN A 21 -15.73 -47.27 -22.52
N ASP A 22 -14.97 -46.37 -23.12
CA ASP A 22 -14.46 -46.54 -24.48
C ASP A 22 -12.94 -46.33 -24.50
N GLU A 23 -12.23 -47.24 -23.80
CA GLU A 23 -10.77 -47.30 -23.72
C GLU A 23 -10.09 -47.33 -25.09
N THR A 24 -10.83 -47.61 -26.17
CA THR A 24 -10.33 -47.56 -27.55
C THR A 24 -9.99 -46.15 -28.03
N ASN A 25 -10.54 -45.09 -27.42
CA ASN A 25 -10.24 -43.70 -27.78
C ASN A 25 -9.41 -42.98 -26.70
N TRP A 26 -8.20 -43.49 -26.48
CA TRP A 26 -7.26 -42.93 -25.50
C TRP A 26 -7.02 -41.42 -25.65
N ARG A 27 -7.05 -40.88 -26.88
CA ARG A 27 -6.89 -39.44 -27.15
C ARG A 27 -8.00 -38.62 -26.52
N LYS A 28 -9.26 -39.07 -26.66
CA LYS A 28 -10.41 -38.42 -26.04
C LYS A 28 -10.28 -38.47 -24.51
N HIS A 29 -9.90 -39.61 -23.95
CA HIS A 29 -9.73 -39.74 -22.50
C HIS A 29 -8.58 -38.87 -21.95
N ALA A 30 -7.44 -38.81 -22.64
CA ALA A 30 -6.32 -37.94 -22.27
C ALA A 30 -6.77 -36.46 -22.32
N HIS A 31 -7.46 -36.05 -23.39
CA HIS A 31 -7.96 -34.68 -23.52
C HIS A 31 -8.96 -34.30 -22.41
N LEU A 32 -9.92 -35.18 -22.11
CA LEU A 32 -10.90 -34.93 -21.05
C LEU A 32 -10.26 -34.88 -19.65
N ASN A 33 -9.29 -35.75 -19.38
CA ASN A 33 -8.52 -35.67 -18.13
C ASN A 33 -7.69 -34.39 -18.07
N HIS A 34 -7.05 -33.97 -19.17
CA HIS A 34 -6.34 -32.70 -19.24
C HIS A 34 -7.26 -31.51 -18.92
N GLN A 35 -8.48 -31.49 -19.48
CA GLN A 35 -9.46 -30.45 -19.19
C GLN A 35 -9.89 -30.45 -17.73
N LEU A 36 -10.12 -31.61 -17.11
CA LEU A 36 -10.38 -31.68 -15.66
C LEU A 36 -9.20 -31.19 -14.85
N GLY A 37 -7.97 -31.55 -15.25
CA GLY A 37 -6.75 -31.01 -14.63
C GLY A 37 -6.74 -29.48 -14.60
N TYR A 38 -7.11 -28.86 -15.72
CA TYR A 38 -7.22 -27.40 -15.82
C TYR A 38 -8.34 -26.84 -14.92
N VAL A 39 -9.55 -27.42 -15.00
CA VAL A 39 -10.70 -26.99 -14.20
C VAL A 39 -10.39 -27.04 -12.70
N TYR A 40 -9.80 -28.13 -12.22
CA TYR A 40 -9.44 -28.26 -10.80
C TYR A 40 -8.32 -27.30 -10.39
N SER A 41 -7.37 -27.01 -11.28
CA SER A 41 -6.33 -26.02 -11.03
C SER A 41 -6.91 -24.62 -10.82
N GLU A 42 -7.93 -24.24 -11.60
CA GLU A 42 -8.60 -22.93 -11.49
C GLU A 42 -9.54 -22.84 -10.27
N LYS A 43 -9.91 -23.98 -9.69
CA LYS A 43 -10.68 -24.09 -8.44
C LYS A 43 -9.78 -24.20 -7.20
N ASP A 44 -8.46 -24.07 -7.37
CA ASP A 44 -7.44 -24.27 -6.35
C ASP A 44 -7.42 -25.67 -5.71
N ASP A 45 -8.07 -26.66 -6.34
CA ASP A 45 -7.94 -28.08 -5.96
C ASP A 45 -6.76 -28.71 -6.72
N TYR A 46 -5.56 -28.29 -6.30
CA TYR A 46 -4.32 -28.67 -6.96
C TYR A 46 -4.02 -30.18 -6.88
N GLN A 47 -4.45 -30.86 -5.82
CA GLN A 47 -4.22 -32.30 -5.67
C GLN A 47 -5.04 -33.10 -6.69
N THR A 48 -6.31 -32.73 -6.89
CA THR A 48 -7.16 -33.35 -7.91
C THR A 48 -6.69 -32.98 -9.32
N ALA A 49 -6.24 -31.74 -9.52
CA ALA A 49 -5.64 -31.31 -10.78
C ALA A 49 -4.42 -32.15 -11.17
N ILE A 50 -3.48 -32.35 -10.25
CA ILE A 50 -2.29 -33.21 -10.46
C ILE A 50 -2.73 -34.62 -10.83
N SER A 51 -3.68 -35.22 -10.11
CA SER A 51 -4.14 -36.58 -10.40
C SER A 51 -4.65 -36.73 -11.84
N HIS A 52 -5.40 -35.74 -12.34
CA HIS A 52 -5.90 -35.76 -13.71
C HIS A 52 -4.81 -35.52 -14.75
N TYR A 53 -3.87 -34.61 -14.49
CA TYR A 53 -2.73 -34.42 -15.37
C TYR A 53 -1.77 -35.63 -15.39
N GLU A 54 -1.56 -36.32 -14.27
CA GLU A 54 -0.75 -37.54 -14.22
C GLU A 54 -1.41 -38.70 -14.99
N LYS A 55 -2.75 -38.83 -14.92
CA LYS A 55 -3.50 -39.78 -15.76
C LYS A 55 -3.33 -39.48 -17.24
N THR A 56 -3.40 -38.19 -17.60
CA THR A 56 -3.16 -37.71 -18.96
C THR A 56 -1.76 -38.08 -19.42
N LEU A 57 -0.75 -37.70 -18.64
CA LEU A 57 0.66 -37.96 -18.91
C LEU A 57 0.96 -39.45 -19.07
N LYS A 58 0.43 -40.29 -18.17
CA LYS A 58 0.60 -41.75 -18.25
C LYS A 58 0.00 -42.32 -19.53
N THR A 59 -1.14 -41.79 -19.95
CA THR A 59 -1.78 -42.21 -21.21
C THR A 59 -0.94 -41.78 -22.40
N GLU A 60 -0.53 -40.52 -22.44
CA GLU A 60 0.31 -39.96 -23.51
C GLU A 60 1.64 -40.70 -23.66
N LEU A 61 2.32 -41.02 -22.56
CA LEU A 61 3.59 -41.78 -22.58
C LEU A 61 3.46 -43.20 -23.15
N ASN A 62 2.26 -43.79 -23.13
CA ASN A 62 2.02 -45.13 -23.70
C ASN A 62 1.85 -45.09 -25.22
N PHE A 63 1.41 -43.97 -25.79
CA PHE A 63 0.98 -43.89 -27.19
C PHE A 63 1.75 -42.88 -28.04
N LEU A 64 2.43 -41.92 -27.43
CA LEU A 64 3.17 -40.86 -28.10
C LEU A 64 4.67 -41.14 -28.08
N SER A 65 5.40 -40.57 -29.04
CA SER A 65 6.85 -40.55 -28.99
C SER A 65 7.34 -39.61 -27.89
N SER A 66 8.56 -39.82 -27.38
CA SER A 66 9.12 -39.01 -26.29
C SER A 66 9.24 -37.52 -26.62
N ASP A 67 9.24 -37.17 -27.90
CA ASP A 67 9.42 -35.79 -28.40
C ASP A 67 8.09 -35.18 -28.89
N ASP A 68 6.95 -35.82 -28.60
CA ASP A 68 5.64 -35.31 -29.01
C ASP A 68 5.30 -33.98 -28.28
N PRO A 69 4.90 -32.91 -29.00
CA PRO A 69 4.55 -31.62 -28.40
C PRO A 69 3.46 -31.70 -27.32
N THR A 70 2.58 -32.70 -27.39
CA THR A 70 1.49 -32.89 -26.42
C THR A 70 2.05 -33.21 -25.02
N LEU A 71 3.13 -34.00 -24.95
CA LEU A 71 3.82 -34.28 -23.68
C LEU A 71 4.39 -33.01 -23.06
N ALA A 72 4.93 -32.09 -23.87
CA ALA A 72 5.46 -30.82 -23.38
C ALA A 72 4.36 -29.95 -22.75
N LEU A 73 3.16 -29.93 -23.34
CA LEU A 73 2.01 -29.23 -22.77
C LEU A 73 1.59 -29.82 -21.43
N THR A 74 1.46 -31.15 -21.34
CA THR A 74 1.10 -31.84 -20.10
C THR A 74 2.14 -31.61 -19.01
N TYR A 75 3.43 -31.72 -19.32
CA TYR A 75 4.51 -31.39 -18.38
C TYR A 75 4.46 -29.94 -17.91
N ASN A 76 4.23 -28.99 -18.82
CA ASN A 76 4.09 -27.57 -18.46
C ASN A 76 2.95 -27.33 -17.46
N ASN A 77 1.80 -28.00 -17.67
CA ASN A 77 0.63 -27.80 -16.82
C ASN A 77 0.79 -28.47 -15.45
N ILE A 78 1.39 -29.66 -15.39
CA ILE A 78 1.79 -30.28 -14.12
C ILE A 78 2.76 -29.37 -13.36
N ALA A 79 3.74 -28.80 -14.05
CA ALA A 79 4.70 -27.88 -13.47
C ALA A 79 4.04 -26.62 -12.90
N GLY A 80 3.06 -26.06 -13.62
CA GLY A 80 2.26 -24.92 -13.17
C GLY A 80 1.53 -25.20 -11.85
N VAL A 81 0.89 -26.36 -11.73
CA VAL A 81 0.18 -26.75 -10.51
C VAL A 81 1.15 -26.95 -9.33
N TYR A 82 2.30 -27.58 -9.55
CA TYR A 82 3.32 -27.70 -8.50
C TYR A 82 3.90 -26.36 -8.07
N ALA A 83 4.06 -25.41 -9.00
CA ALA A 83 4.50 -24.05 -8.68
C ALA A 83 3.47 -23.33 -7.80
N SER A 84 2.17 -23.45 -8.09
CA SER A 84 1.09 -22.89 -7.25
C SER A 84 1.03 -23.51 -5.86
N LEU A 85 1.42 -24.78 -5.72
CA LEU A 85 1.58 -25.45 -4.42
C LEU A 85 2.87 -25.07 -3.66
N GLY A 86 3.74 -24.25 -4.25
CA GLY A 86 5.05 -23.92 -3.69
C GLY A 86 6.08 -25.07 -3.75
N ASN A 87 5.78 -26.17 -4.45
CA ASN A 87 6.71 -27.28 -4.66
C ASN A 87 7.61 -26.98 -5.88
N PHE A 88 8.51 -26.02 -5.71
CA PHE A 88 9.34 -25.50 -6.79
C PHE A 88 10.28 -26.54 -7.40
N THR A 89 10.77 -27.50 -6.61
CA THR A 89 11.62 -28.60 -7.10
C THR A 89 10.90 -29.46 -8.13
N SER A 90 9.65 -29.85 -7.83
CA SER A 90 8.83 -30.65 -8.76
C SER A 90 8.45 -29.82 -9.98
N ALA A 91 8.04 -28.57 -9.77
CA ALA A 91 7.73 -27.63 -10.86
C ALA A 91 8.91 -27.50 -11.84
N PHE A 92 10.11 -27.25 -11.32
CA PHE A 92 11.32 -27.12 -12.13
C PHE A 92 11.61 -28.38 -12.96
N SER A 93 11.54 -29.57 -12.35
CA SER A 93 11.77 -30.83 -13.07
C SER A 93 10.80 -31.02 -14.24
N PHE A 94 9.52 -30.67 -14.06
CA PHE A 94 8.52 -30.79 -15.12
C PHE A 94 8.66 -29.70 -16.19
N TYR A 95 8.96 -28.44 -15.82
CA TYR A 95 9.26 -27.39 -16.81
C TYR A 95 10.50 -27.75 -17.65
N GLN A 96 11.52 -28.35 -17.04
CA GLN A 96 12.71 -28.79 -17.76
C GLN A 96 12.37 -29.86 -18.81
N LYS A 97 11.54 -30.86 -18.46
CA LYS A 97 11.08 -31.87 -19.45
C LYS A 97 10.30 -31.24 -20.60
N SER A 98 9.42 -30.28 -20.30
CA SER A 98 8.69 -29.52 -21.33
C SER A 98 9.65 -28.74 -22.25
N LEU A 99 10.64 -28.08 -21.65
CA LEU A 99 11.67 -27.32 -22.37
C LEU A 99 12.50 -28.22 -23.29
N GLU A 100 12.96 -29.38 -22.79
CA GLU A 100 13.77 -30.35 -23.55
C GLU A 100 13.03 -30.85 -24.79
N ILE A 101 11.73 -31.18 -24.67
CA ILE A 101 10.92 -31.59 -25.83
C ILE A 101 10.82 -30.43 -26.82
N ARG A 102 10.44 -29.24 -26.36
CA ARG A 102 10.27 -28.06 -27.22
C ARG A 102 11.55 -27.67 -27.94
N GLN A 103 12.72 -27.80 -27.30
CA GLN A 103 14.03 -27.54 -27.91
C GLN A 103 14.36 -28.47 -29.09
N LYS A 104 13.79 -29.68 -29.14
CA LYS A 104 13.98 -30.60 -30.27
C LYS A 104 13.10 -30.27 -31.47
N ILE A 105 11.92 -29.69 -31.22
CA ILE A 105 10.88 -29.49 -32.25
C ILE A 105 10.73 -28.04 -32.73
N LEU A 106 11.23 -27.06 -31.95
CA LEU A 106 11.12 -25.64 -32.25
C LEU A 106 12.49 -24.99 -32.44
N PRO A 107 12.62 -23.98 -33.32
CA PRO A 107 13.87 -23.24 -33.46
C PRO A 107 14.20 -22.48 -32.16
N PRO A 108 15.48 -22.29 -31.79
CA PRO A 108 15.86 -21.68 -30.50
C PRO A 108 15.29 -20.28 -30.22
N SER A 109 14.91 -19.55 -31.27
CA SER A 109 14.27 -18.23 -31.14
C SER A 109 12.75 -18.32 -31.02
N HIS A 110 12.11 -19.48 -30.94
CA HIS A 110 10.66 -19.57 -30.96
C HIS A 110 10.01 -18.79 -29.80
N PRO A 111 8.94 -17.99 -30.01
CA PRO A 111 8.31 -17.18 -28.97
C PRO A 111 7.88 -17.96 -27.71
N ASP A 112 7.48 -19.22 -27.84
CA ASP A 112 7.14 -20.09 -26.71
C ASP A 112 8.25 -20.19 -25.65
N PHE A 113 9.52 -20.13 -26.07
CA PHE A 113 10.64 -20.17 -25.14
C PHE A 113 10.70 -18.94 -24.23
N ARG A 114 10.17 -17.79 -24.67
CA ARG A 114 10.05 -16.60 -23.82
C ARG A 114 9.25 -16.89 -22.56
N ILE A 115 8.08 -17.51 -22.70
CA ILE A 115 7.17 -17.79 -21.58
C ILE A 115 7.84 -18.79 -20.63
N ILE A 116 8.41 -19.86 -21.19
CA ILE A 116 9.07 -20.92 -20.41
C ILE A 116 10.27 -20.38 -19.65
N TYR A 117 11.13 -19.59 -20.29
CA TYR A 117 12.29 -18.99 -19.62
C TYR A 117 11.88 -17.97 -18.55
N ASN A 118 10.83 -17.17 -18.76
CA ASN A 118 10.29 -16.32 -17.70
C ASN A 118 9.83 -17.14 -16.50
N THR A 119 9.13 -18.25 -16.72
CA THR A 119 8.65 -19.10 -15.62
C THR A 119 9.80 -19.79 -14.89
N ILE A 120 10.78 -20.34 -15.61
CA ILE A 120 11.97 -20.95 -15.01
C ILE A 120 12.80 -19.90 -14.25
N GLY A 121 12.94 -18.69 -14.79
CA GLY A 121 13.60 -17.57 -14.11
C GLY A 121 12.93 -17.23 -12.78
N ARG A 122 11.59 -17.20 -12.74
CA ARG A 122 10.83 -16.98 -11.51
C ARG A 122 11.05 -18.10 -10.49
N LEU A 123 11.07 -19.35 -10.94
CA LEU A 123 11.36 -20.48 -10.06
C LEU A 123 12.76 -20.40 -9.44
N HIS A 124 13.78 -20.03 -10.23
CA HIS A 124 15.12 -19.80 -9.68
C HIS A 124 15.13 -18.65 -8.66
N GLN A 125 14.42 -17.56 -8.94
CA GLN A 125 14.26 -16.45 -8.01
C GLN A 125 13.59 -16.89 -6.70
N ASP A 126 12.51 -17.67 -6.78
CA ASP A 126 11.78 -18.18 -5.61
C ASP A 126 12.63 -19.16 -4.79
N MET A 127 13.55 -19.89 -5.43
CA MET A 127 14.55 -20.75 -4.78
C MET A 127 15.78 -19.97 -4.25
N GLY A 128 15.90 -18.67 -4.52
CA GLY A 128 17.04 -17.84 -4.13
C GLY A 128 18.27 -17.95 -5.03
N ASP A 129 18.18 -18.64 -6.16
CA ASP A 129 19.24 -18.71 -7.18
C ASP A 129 19.16 -17.54 -8.16
N TYR A 130 19.50 -16.35 -7.66
CA TYR A 130 19.37 -15.09 -8.40
C TYR A 130 20.26 -15.01 -9.65
N SER A 131 21.42 -15.67 -9.65
CA SER A 131 22.32 -15.65 -10.81
C SER A 131 21.68 -16.37 -12.00
N THR A 132 21.19 -17.59 -11.78
CA THR A 132 20.53 -18.38 -12.83
C THR A 132 19.21 -17.73 -13.24
N ALA A 133 18.49 -17.12 -12.30
CA ALA A 133 17.27 -16.36 -12.60
C ALA A 133 17.55 -15.21 -13.59
N ILE A 134 18.58 -14.40 -13.35
CA ILE A 134 19.01 -13.31 -14.25
C ILE A 134 19.36 -13.85 -15.63
N GLU A 135 20.19 -14.89 -15.72
CA GLU A 135 20.57 -15.49 -17.00
C GLU A 135 19.35 -16.02 -17.78
N THR A 136 18.40 -16.63 -17.07
CA THR A 136 17.20 -17.19 -17.68
C THR A 136 16.24 -16.10 -18.15
N TYR A 137 16.01 -15.06 -17.34
CA TYR A 137 15.24 -13.90 -17.76
C TYR A 137 15.89 -13.18 -18.94
N GLN A 138 17.23 -13.12 -19.01
CA GLN A 138 17.92 -12.53 -20.15
C GLN A 138 17.65 -13.32 -21.44
N ARG A 139 17.65 -14.65 -21.40
CA ARG A 139 17.27 -15.46 -22.56
C ARG A 139 15.82 -15.19 -23.01
N ALA A 140 14.90 -14.99 -22.06
CA ALA A 140 13.53 -14.63 -22.39
C ALA A 140 13.45 -13.27 -23.08
N LEU A 141 14.19 -12.28 -22.58
CA LEU A 141 14.27 -10.93 -23.14
C LEU A 141 14.91 -10.94 -24.54
N ASP A 142 16.01 -11.68 -24.74
CA ASP A 142 16.69 -11.81 -26.04
C ASP A 142 15.78 -12.42 -27.12
N ILE A 143 14.89 -13.35 -26.72
CA ILE A 143 13.88 -13.90 -27.62
C ILE A 143 12.81 -12.84 -27.90
N GLN A 144 12.34 -12.13 -26.88
CA GLN A 144 11.32 -11.09 -27.03
C GLN A 144 11.75 -9.99 -28.00
N GLU A 145 12.98 -9.48 -27.85
CA GLU A 145 13.54 -8.40 -28.68
C GLU A 145 13.66 -8.76 -30.17
N LYS A 146 13.60 -10.05 -30.52
CA LYS A 146 13.59 -10.49 -31.93
C LYS A 146 12.23 -10.33 -32.62
N TYR A 147 11.13 -10.31 -31.87
CA TYR A 147 9.76 -10.30 -32.44
C TYR A 147 8.94 -9.08 -32.04
N LEU A 148 9.31 -8.42 -30.93
CA LEU A 148 8.60 -7.25 -30.43
C LEU A 148 9.48 -6.01 -30.54
N PRO A 149 8.90 -4.84 -30.85
CA PRO A 149 9.61 -3.57 -30.75
C PRO A 149 10.21 -3.36 -29.36
N SER A 150 11.33 -2.64 -29.27
CA SER A 150 12.04 -2.41 -28.00
C SER A 150 11.18 -1.78 -26.89
N LYS A 151 10.16 -1.00 -27.27
CA LYS A 151 9.19 -0.37 -26.34
C LYS A 151 7.85 -1.11 -26.25
N HIS A 152 7.81 -2.41 -26.53
CA HIS A 152 6.59 -3.18 -26.35
C HIS A 152 6.25 -3.31 -24.84
N PRO A 153 4.97 -3.21 -24.43
CA PRO A 153 4.56 -3.32 -23.03
C PRO A 153 5.11 -4.55 -22.29
N ASP A 154 5.14 -5.72 -22.93
CA ASP A 154 5.75 -6.94 -22.37
C ASP A 154 7.21 -6.77 -21.91
N SER A 155 7.97 -5.82 -22.48
CA SER A 155 9.35 -5.54 -22.07
C SER A 155 9.41 -4.84 -20.72
N ALA A 156 8.38 -4.09 -20.33
CA ALA A 156 8.31 -3.47 -19.01
C ALA A 156 8.31 -4.55 -17.90
N THR A 157 7.51 -5.60 -18.06
CA THR A 157 7.46 -6.73 -17.10
C THR A 157 8.82 -7.42 -16.98
N SER A 158 9.51 -7.66 -18.10
CA SER A 158 10.85 -8.25 -18.07
C SER A 158 11.83 -7.38 -17.28
N TYR A 159 11.85 -6.07 -17.51
CA TYR A 159 12.72 -5.17 -16.75
C TYR A 159 12.35 -5.08 -15.27
N SER A 160 11.05 -5.06 -14.93
CA SER A 160 10.61 -5.13 -13.52
C SER A 160 11.10 -6.40 -12.81
N ASN A 161 11.13 -7.56 -13.48
CA ASN A 161 11.66 -8.80 -12.90
C ASN A 161 13.16 -8.68 -12.58
N PHE A 162 13.96 -8.11 -13.48
CA PHE A 162 15.37 -7.82 -13.19
C PHE A 162 15.52 -6.86 -12.02
N GLY A 163 14.76 -5.77 -12.00
CA GLY A 163 14.75 -4.81 -10.91
C GLY A 163 14.41 -5.46 -9.57
N SER A 164 13.42 -6.35 -9.53
CA SER A 164 13.03 -7.12 -8.34
C SER A 164 14.18 -7.98 -7.82
N ILE A 165 14.86 -8.74 -8.70
CA ILE A 165 16.02 -9.56 -8.29
C ILE A 165 17.13 -8.68 -7.72
N TYR A 166 17.50 -7.60 -8.41
CA TYR A 166 18.55 -6.70 -7.93
C TYR A 166 18.17 -6.00 -6.62
N SER A 167 16.88 -5.80 -6.36
CA SER A 167 16.38 -5.28 -5.09
C SER A 167 16.67 -6.24 -3.94
N VAL A 168 16.42 -7.54 -4.15
CA VAL A 168 16.74 -8.57 -3.15
C VAL A 168 18.25 -8.71 -2.95
N MET A 169 19.04 -8.54 -4.01
CA MET A 169 20.51 -8.53 -3.94
C MET A 169 21.08 -7.23 -3.34
N GLY A 170 20.27 -6.19 -3.14
CA GLY A 170 20.69 -4.91 -2.58
C GLY A 170 21.44 -3.98 -3.55
N ASP A 171 21.47 -4.27 -4.86
CA ASP A 171 22.11 -3.41 -5.86
C ASP A 171 21.16 -2.28 -6.28
N LYS A 172 21.13 -1.22 -5.46
CA LYS A 172 20.25 -0.06 -5.69
C LYS A 172 20.46 0.57 -7.08
N SER A 173 21.68 0.58 -7.61
CA SER A 173 21.96 1.19 -8.92
C SER A 173 21.25 0.43 -10.04
N LYS A 174 21.34 -0.90 -10.04
CA LYS A 174 20.67 -1.73 -11.04
C LYS A 174 19.16 -1.74 -10.84
N VAL A 175 18.67 -1.71 -9.61
CA VAL A 175 17.23 -1.53 -9.33
C VAL A 175 16.71 -0.29 -10.06
N LEU A 176 17.35 0.86 -9.85
CA LEU A 176 16.92 2.10 -10.51
C LEU A 176 17.02 1.99 -12.03
N GLU A 177 18.10 1.45 -12.57
CA GLU A 177 18.27 1.27 -14.02
C GLU A 177 17.11 0.48 -14.64
N TYR A 178 16.78 -0.68 -14.07
CA TYR A 178 15.77 -1.58 -14.64
C TYR A 178 14.34 -1.08 -14.43
N TYR A 179 14.00 -0.56 -13.24
CA TYR A 179 12.68 0.04 -13.03
C TYR A 179 12.48 1.31 -13.86
N GLN A 180 13.53 2.10 -14.11
CA GLN A 180 13.45 3.26 -15.01
C GLN A 180 13.18 2.82 -16.46
N LYS A 181 13.85 1.76 -16.95
CA LYS A 181 13.56 1.18 -18.27
C LYS A 181 12.11 0.69 -18.38
N ALA A 182 11.60 0.01 -17.35
CA ALA A 182 10.21 -0.43 -17.30
C ALA A 182 9.23 0.75 -17.34
N PHE A 183 9.51 1.78 -16.53
CA PHE A 183 8.72 3.01 -16.46
C PHE A 183 8.68 3.75 -17.80
N GLU A 184 9.82 3.92 -18.48
CA GLU A 184 9.88 4.61 -19.78
C GLU A 184 9.02 3.93 -20.84
N ILE A 185 8.90 2.60 -20.80
CA ILE A 185 8.05 1.83 -21.71
C ILE A 185 6.58 2.06 -21.37
N GLN A 186 6.23 1.98 -20.09
CA GLN A 186 4.86 2.23 -19.63
C GLN A 186 4.42 3.66 -19.95
N GLU A 187 5.27 4.66 -19.69
CA GLU A 187 4.98 6.08 -19.99
C GLU A 187 4.79 6.33 -21.50
N CYS A 188 5.52 5.63 -22.36
CA CYS A 188 5.37 5.76 -23.81
C CYS A 188 4.14 5.03 -24.36
N SER A 189 3.69 3.95 -23.71
CA SER A 189 2.67 3.03 -24.25
C SER A 189 1.28 3.25 -23.66
N LEU A 190 1.19 3.89 -22.49
CA LEU A 190 -0.07 4.07 -21.77
C LEU A 190 -0.57 5.52 -21.84
N PRO A 191 -1.90 5.73 -21.80
CA PRO A 191 -2.47 7.06 -21.56
C PRO A 191 -1.93 7.67 -20.26
N THR A 192 -1.77 9.00 -20.22
CA THR A 192 -1.15 9.71 -19.09
C THR A 192 -1.85 9.54 -17.74
N LYS A 193 -3.08 9.01 -17.72
CA LYS A 193 -3.87 8.73 -16.52
C LYS A 193 -4.13 7.23 -16.29
N HIS A 194 -3.35 6.37 -16.94
CA HIS A 194 -3.54 4.93 -16.82
C HIS A 194 -3.19 4.43 -15.40
N PRO A 195 -3.99 3.55 -14.78
CA PRO A 195 -3.71 3.01 -13.44
C PRO A 195 -2.32 2.38 -13.29
N ASP A 196 -1.81 1.69 -14.31
CA ASP A 196 -0.46 1.09 -14.22
C ASP A 196 0.66 2.13 -14.05
N LEU A 197 0.45 3.38 -14.49
CA LEU A 197 1.41 4.47 -14.22
C LEU A 197 1.43 4.86 -12.74
N VAL A 198 0.33 4.68 -12.00
CA VAL A 198 0.27 4.89 -10.54
C VAL A 198 1.26 3.95 -9.85
N THR A 199 1.19 2.66 -10.19
CA THR A 199 2.10 1.64 -9.65
C THR A 199 3.54 1.95 -10.02
N ALA A 200 3.80 2.28 -11.28
CA ALA A 200 5.16 2.60 -11.75
C ALA A 200 5.77 3.82 -11.04
N TYR A 201 4.99 4.88 -10.82
CA TYR A 201 5.43 6.05 -10.05
C TYR A 201 5.64 5.73 -8.56
N ASN A 202 4.81 4.87 -7.96
CA ASN A 202 5.01 4.40 -6.58
C ASN A 202 6.29 3.57 -6.45
N ASP A 203 6.58 2.69 -7.41
CA ASP A 203 7.80 1.87 -7.41
C ASP A 203 9.04 2.75 -7.52
N LEU A 204 9.04 3.72 -8.44
CA LEU A 204 10.12 4.71 -8.54
C LEU A 204 10.27 5.52 -7.25
N GLY A 205 9.17 5.96 -6.65
CA GLY A 205 9.19 6.67 -5.37
C GLY A 205 9.84 5.85 -4.25
N THR A 206 9.52 4.56 -4.19
CA THR A 206 10.09 3.61 -3.22
C THR A 206 11.59 3.44 -3.43
N ILE A 207 12.02 3.30 -4.68
CA ILE A 207 13.44 3.16 -5.04
C ILE A 207 14.20 4.43 -4.66
N TYR A 208 13.69 5.61 -5.01
CA TYR A 208 14.33 6.88 -4.64
C TYR A 208 14.36 7.09 -3.12
N SER A 209 13.30 6.69 -2.40
CA SER A 209 13.26 6.73 -0.93
C SER A 209 14.35 5.83 -0.32
N SER A 210 14.53 4.61 -0.84
CA SER A 210 15.59 3.69 -0.42
C SER A 210 17.00 4.21 -0.70
N MET A 211 17.15 5.12 -1.68
CA MET A 211 18.40 5.80 -2.01
C MET A 211 18.59 7.12 -1.23
N GLU A 212 17.71 7.42 -0.28
CA GLU A 212 17.67 8.67 0.48
C GLU A 212 17.47 9.92 -0.40
N ASN A 213 17.01 9.74 -1.65
CA ASN A 213 16.66 10.84 -2.55
C ASN A 213 15.22 11.28 -2.32
N LYS A 214 15.00 11.94 -1.18
CA LYS A 214 13.68 12.37 -0.70
C LYS A 214 12.93 13.23 -1.72
N GLN A 215 13.62 14.12 -2.43
CA GLN A 215 13.02 15.00 -3.42
C GLN A 215 12.43 14.23 -4.61
N LYS A 216 13.18 13.28 -5.19
CA LYS A 216 12.68 12.47 -6.30
C LYS A 216 11.63 11.46 -5.85
N ALA A 217 11.76 10.95 -4.62
CA ALA A 217 10.75 10.08 -4.02
C ALA A 217 9.41 10.82 -3.92
N LEU A 218 9.41 12.01 -3.32
CA LEU A 218 8.23 12.85 -3.16
C LEU A 218 7.59 13.18 -4.52
N SER A 219 8.39 13.66 -5.47
CA SER A 219 7.87 13.98 -6.82
C SER A 219 7.25 12.77 -7.53
N SER A 220 7.78 11.57 -7.32
CA SER A 220 7.21 10.34 -7.91
C SER A 220 5.89 9.98 -7.24
N TYR A 221 5.83 10.02 -5.90
CA TYR A 221 4.59 9.76 -5.17
C TYR A 221 3.49 10.80 -5.44
N GLU A 222 3.86 12.08 -5.58
CA GLU A 222 2.92 13.15 -5.94
C GLU A 222 2.31 12.91 -7.33
N LYS A 223 3.09 12.49 -8.32
CA LYS A 223 2.55 12.13 -9.65
C LYS A 223 1.61 10.92 -9.61
N SER A 224 1.97 9.89 -8.84
CA SER A 224 1.08 8.76 -8.55
C SER A 224 -0.25 9.22 -7.93
N PHE A 225 -0.16 10.15 -6.97
CA PHE A 225 -1.30 10.74 -6.29
C PHE A 225 -2.21 11.54 -7.24
N GLU A 226 -1.63 12.36 -8.12
CA GLU A 226 -2.36 13.14 -9.13
C GLU A 226 -3.15 12.24 -10.09
N ILE A 227 -2.54 11.14 -10.56
CA ILE A 227 -3.21 10.19 -11.45
C ILE A 227 -4.37 9.50 -10.72
N ASN A 228 -4.15 9.05 -9.48
CA ASN A 228 -5.19 8.46 -8.66
C ASN A 228 -6.35 9.42 -8.41
N LEU A 229 -6.09 10.68 -8.02
CA LEU A 229 -7.14 11.68 -7.81
C LEU A 229 -7.94 11.98 -9.08
N ALA A 230 -7.31 11.88 -10.25
CA ALA A 230 -7.99 12.09 -11.53
C ALA A 230 -8.92 10.92 -11.93
N CYS A 231 -8.70 9.72 -11.37
CA CYS A 231 -9.41 8.50 -11.76
C CYS A 231 -10.33 7.95 -10.66
N LEU A 232 -10.11 8.34 -9.40
CA LEU A 232 -10.74 7.74 -8.23
C LEU A 232 -11.42 8.81 -7.37
N PRO A 233 -12.52 8.48 -6.67
CA PRO A 233 -13.09 9.33 -5.64
C PRO A 233 -12.08 9.62 -4.51
N ALA A 234 -12.22 10.77 -3.85
CA ALA A 234 -11.31 11.22 -2.79
C ALA A 234 -11.22 10.28 -1.57
N ASN A 235 -12.18 9.36 -1.40
CA ASN A 235 -12.24 8.37 -0.33
C ASN A 235 -11.87 6.94 -0.78
N HIS A 236 -11.28 6.78 -1.97
CA HIS A 236 -10.97 5.46 -2.50
C HIS A 236 -9.80 4.78 -1.73
N PRO A 237 -9.92 3.50 -1.36
CA PRO A 237 -8.87 2.73 -0.66
C PRO A 237 -7.48 2.81 -1.26
N SER A 238 -7.36 2.83 -2.59
CA SER A 238 -6.06 2.89 -3.28
C SER A 238 -5.26 4.16 -2.99
N LEU A 239 -5.88 5.22 -2.46
CA LEU A 239 -5.18 6.44 -2.05
C LEU A 239 -4.38 6.26 -0.76
N VAL A 240 -4.74 5.28 0.08
CA VAL A 240 -4.08 4.97 1.37
C VAL A 240 -2.59 4.72 1.18
N THR A 241 -2.23 3.89 0.20
CA THR A 241 -0.83 3.55 -0.09
C THR A 241 -0.03 4.78 -0.49
N THR A 242 -0.58 5.63 -1.36
CA THR A 242 0.11 6.85 -1.78
C THR A 242 0.25 7.86 -0.64
N TYR A 243 -0.79 8.05 0.18
CA TYR A 243 -0.70 8.91 1.36
C TYR A 243 0.35 8.44 2.36
N ASN A 244 0.38 7.14 2.68
CA ASN A 244 1.38 6.55 3.58
C ASN A 244 2.82 6.73 3.05
N ASN A 245 3.01 6.59 1.73
CA ASN A 245 4.31 6.76 1.11
C ASN A 245 4.81 8.21 1.18
N ILE A 246 3.92 9.19 0.92
CA ILE A 246 4.25 10.62 1.02
C ILE A 246 4.49 11.00 2.50
N ASP A 247 3.64 10.52 3.41
CA ASP A 247 3.79 10.67 4.86
C ASP A 247 5.16 10.19 5.34
N SER A 248 5.57 8.98 4.96
CA SER A 248 6.89 8.42 5.31
C SER A 248 8.05 9.32 4.88
N VAL A 249 7.96 9.92 3.68
CA VAL A 249 8.98 10.87 3.20
C VAL A 249 8.98 12.15 4.04
N HIS A 250 7.80 12.74 4.33
CA HIS A 250 7.70 13.92 5.20
C HIS A 250 8.21 13.67 6.62
N GLN A 251 7.92 12.50 7.20
CA GLN A 251 8.48 12.09 8.49
C GLN A 251 10.01 12.04 8.43
N SER A 252 10.57 11.47 7.36
CA SER A 252 12.03 11.43 7.16
C SER A 252 12.64 12.83 6.98
N MET A 253 11.85 13.81 6.55
CA MET A 253 12.24 15.23 6.40
C MET A 253 12.00 16.05 7.68
N HIS A 254 11.44 15.44 8.73
CA HIS A 254 10.97 16.12 9.94
C HIS A 254 9.84 17.14 9.70
N ASP A 255 9.12 17.02 8.59
CA ASP A 255 7.90 17.79 8.31
C ASP A 255 6.68 17.07 8.90
N TYR A 256 6.64 17.05 10.23
CA TYR A 256 5.61 16.30 10.97
C TYR A 256 4.21 16.89 10.82
N LYS A 257 4.10 18.18 10.46
CA LYS A 257 2.81 18.83 10.21
C LYS A 257 2.13 18.24 8.98
N THR A 258 2.86 18.13 7.87
CA THR A 258 2.32 17.56 6.64
C THR A 258 2.07 16.06 6.79
N ALA A 259 3.00 15.34 7.43
CA ALA A 259 2.86 13.93 7.79
C ALA A 259 1.54 13.65 8.55
N LEU A 260 1.24 14.43 9.60
CA LEU A 260 0.01 14.29 10.37
C LEU A 260 -1.25 14.53 9.52
N SER A 261 -1.25 15.55 8.66
CA SER A 261 -2.40 15.81 7.78
C SER A 261 -2.64 14.66 6.78
N LEU A 262 -1.58 14.03 6.28
CA LEU A 262 -1.67 12.86 5.40
C LEU A 262 -2.18 11.64 6.18
N TYR A 263 -1.69 11.45 7.41
CA TYR A 263 -2.15 10.40 8.31
C TYR A 263 -3.66 10.51 8.60
N GLU A 264 -4.17 11.70 8.92
CA GLU A 264 -5.60 11.95 9.16
C GLU A 264 -6.45 11.56 7.95
N LYS A 265 -6.00 11.91 6.74
CA LYS A 265 -6.68 11.53 5.49
C LYS A 265 -6.68 10.02 5.29
N THR A 266 -5.56 9.36 5.53
CA THR A 266 -5.49 7.90 5.46
C THR A 266 -6.42 7.24 6.47
N TYR A 267 -6.45 7.75 7.69
CA TYR A 267 -7.32 7.26 8.75
C TYR A 267 -8.81 7.39 8.38
N GLU A 268 -9.25 8.53 7.85
CA GLU A 268 -10.64 8.72 7.43
C GLU A 268 -11.05 7.78 6.28
N ILE A 269 -10.13 7.45 5.36
CA ILE A 269 -10.39 6.45 4.31
C ILE A 269 -10.52 5.04 4.93
N CYS A 270 -9.59 4.66 5.81
CA CYS A 270 -9.58 3.35 6.45
C CYS A 270 -10.79 3.15 7.39
N LYS A 271 -11.18 4.17 8.14
CA LYS A 271 -12.34 4.15 9.05
C LYS A 271 -13.65 3.86 8.32
N ASN A 272 -13.80 4.38 7.11
CA ASN A 272 -14.99 4.22 6.30
C ASN A 272 -14.97 2.94 5.44
N ASN A 273 -13.95 2.08 5.59
CA ASN A 273 -13.82 0.83 4.84
C ASN A 273 -13.53 -0.36 5.77
N SER A 274 -14.53 -1.22 5.98
CA SER A 274 -14.46 -2.35 6.91
C SER A 274 -13.36 -3.38 6.59
N GLN A 275 -12.89 -3.44 5.34
CA GLN A 275 -11.81 -4.34 4.92
C GLN A 275 -10.41 -3.80 5.23
N LEU A 276 -10.29 -2.50 5.55
CA LEU A 276 -9.01 -1.83 5.87
C LEU A 276 -8.82 -1.63 7.38
N ILE A 277 -9.75 -2.09 8.22
CA ILE A 277 -9.68 -1.95 9.68
C ILE A 277 -8.43 -2.66 10.25
N GLN A 278 -7.97 -3.76 9.64
CA GLN A 278 -6.73 -4.42 10.07
C GLN A 278 -5.47 -3.56 9.87
N LEU A 279 -5.46 -2.66 8.87
CA LEU A 279 -4.36 -1.72 8.71
C LEU A 279 -4.27 -0.75 9.91
N ILE A 280 -5.40 -0.45 10.57
CA ILE A 280 -5.51 0.42 11.75
C ILE A 280 -4.70 -0.13 12.95
N GLU A 281 -4.49 -1.45 13.03
CA GLU A 281 -3.76 -2.10 14.14
C GLU A 281 -2.22 -1.95 14.01
N ASP A 282 -1.69 -1.83 12.79
CA ASP A 282 -0.26 -1.55 12.55
C ASP A 282 0.12 -0.07 12.78
N TYR A 283 -0.86 0.84 12.78
CA TYR A 283 -0.64 2.27 13.07
C TYR A 283 -0.28 2.57 14.53
N THR A 284 -0.39 1.58 15.43
CA THR A 284 0.17 1.63 16.80
C THR A 284 1.70 1.83 16.79
N SER A 285 2.36 1.52 15.68
CA SER A 285 3.78 1.80 15.42
C SER A 285 4.08 3.28 15.20
N ALA A 286 3.09 4.10 14.81
CA ALA A 286 3.27 5.56 14.67
C ALA A 286 3.45 6.23 16.05
N LEU A 287 2.75 5.73 17.09
CA LEU A 287 2.96 6.14 18.48
C LEU A 287 4.43 5.94 18.90
N SER A 288 5.07 4.84 18.47
CA SER A 288 6.50 4.58 18.70
C SER A 288 7.44 5.58 18.01
N SER A 289 7.10 6.08 16.82
CA SER A 289 7.90 7.09 16.12
C SER A 289 7.78 8.47 16.77
N TYR A 290 6.58 8.84 17.24
CA TYR A 290 6.37 10.07 18.01
C TYR A 290 7.00 10.00 19.41
N GLU A 291 6.94 8.85 20.09
CA GLU A 291 7.66 8.58 21.36
C GLU A 291 9.19 8.65 21.18
N LYS A 292 9.74 8.12 20.07
CA LYS A 292 11.17 8.23 19.76
C LYS A 292 11.60 9.68 19.50
N ALA A 293 10.77 10.47 18.81
CA ALA A 293 11.01 11.90 18.60
C ALA A 293 10.97 12.68 19.92
N LEU A 294 10.04 12.34 20.82
CA LEU A 294 9.95 12.88 22.18
C LEU A 294 11.25 12.64 22.97
N VAL A 295 11.75 11.40 23.00
CA VAL A 295 12.99 11.03 23.73
C VAL A 295 14.22 11.79 23.24
N VAL A 296 14.33 12.05 21.93
CA VAL A 296 15.46 12.82 21.36
C VAL A 296 15.34 14.31 21.70
N ARG A 297 14.12 14.84 21.70
CA ARG A 297 13.88 16.28 21.84
C ARG A 297 13.82 16.74 23.30
N GLU A 298 13.28 15.94 24.22
CA GLU A 298 13.37 16.18 25.68
C GLU A 298 14.83 16.29 26.15
N LYS A 299 15.73 15.47 25.60
CA LYS A 299 17.19 15.53 25.88
C LYS A 299 17.85 16.84 25.43
N SER A 300 17.23 17.57 24.51
CA SER A 300 17.76 18.84 24.02
C SER A 300 17.43 20.02 24.96
N LEU A 301 16.54 19.83 25.96
CA LEU A 301 16.22 20.79 27.05
C LEU A 301 16.04 22.25 26.59
N ILE A 302 15.33 22.47 25.48
CA ILE A 302 14.96 23.82 25.03
C ILE A 302 13.57 24.13 25.60
N PRO A 303 13.43 25.07 26.57
CA PRO A 303 12.14 25.37 27.20
C PRO A 303 11.11 25.91 26.20
N ASP A 304 11.56 26.67 25.20
CA ASP A 304 10.70 27.38 24.25
C ASP A 304 10.63 26.67 22.88
N ASP A 305 10.50 25.33 22.89
CA ASP A 305 10.51 24.53 21.68
C ASP A 305 9.10 24.29 21.12
N SER A 306 8.68 25.16 20.19
CA SER A 306 7.38 25.05 19.50
C SER A 306 7.18 23.70 18.79
N VAL A 307 8.27 23.03 18.39
CA VAL A 307 8.22 21.71 17.76
C VAL A 307 7.91 20.65 18.81
N LEU A 308 8.50 20.74 20.01
CA LEU A 308 8.22 19.86 21.13
C LEU A 308 6.75 19.97 21.58
N ALA A 309 6.23 21.20 21.68
CA ALA A 309 4.81 21.42 21.98
C ALA A 309 3.89 20.74 20.95
N SER A 310 4.23 20.82 19.66
CA SER A 310 3.45 20.21 18.58
C SER A 310 3.48 18.68 18.64
N ILE A 311 4.64 18.09 18.98
CA ILE A 311 4.79 16.64 19.19
C ILE A 311 3.90 16.17 20.34
N TYR A 312 3.92 16.87 21.48
CA TYR A 312 3.08 16.55 22.63
C TYR A 312 1.57 16.56 22.30
N SER A 313 1.09 17.60 21.62
CA SER A 313 -0.32 17.70 21.21
C SER A 313 -0.72 16.60 20.21
N SER A 314 0.19 16.25 19.30
CA SER A 314 -0.05 15.19 18.30
C SER A 314 -0.17 13.81 18.95
N ILE A 315 0.69 13.51 19.94
CA ILE A 315 0.60 12.25 20.71
C ILE A 315 -0.70 12.20 21.52
N GLY A 316 -1.08 13.31 22.17
CA GLY A 316 -2.36 13.41 22.88
C GLY A 316 -3.56 13.13 21.96
N SER A 317 -3.54 13.66 20.75
CA SER A 317 -4.60 13.43 19.75
C SER A 317 -4.70 11.97 19.32
N ALA A 318 -3.56 11.32 19.08
CA ALA A 318 -3.52 9.90 18.73
C ALA A 318 -4.05 9.00 19.87
N LEU A 319 -3.66 9.29 21.11
CA LEU A 319 -4.13 8.56 22.30
C LEU A 319 -5.62 8.79 22.57
N ALA A 320 -6.12 10.01 22.36
CA ALA A 320 -7.55 10.32 22.50
C ALA A 320 -8.40 9.46 21.54
N ILE A 321 -7.94 9.30 20.30
CA ILE A 321 -8.58 8.45 19.29
C ILE A 321 -8.53 6.97 19.70
N GLN A 322 -7.44 6.52 20.32
CA GLN A 322 -7.31 5.16 20.83
C GLN A 322 -8.28 4.89 21.99
N ALA A 323 -8.44 5.86 22.91
CA ALA A 323 -9.34 5.73 24.06
C ALA A 323 -10.81 5.55 23.65
N GLN A 324 -11.25 6.18 22.55
CA GLN A 324 -12.62 6.04 22.02
C GLN A 324 -12.94 4.64 21.45
N LYS A 325 -11.93 3.79 21.24
CA LYS A 325 -12.08 2.45 20.64
C LYS A 325 -12.23 1.32 21.67
N LEU A 326 -11.91 1.57 22.95
CA LEU A 326 -11.90 0.52 23.97
C LEU A 326 -13.31 0.29 24.53
N PRO A 327 -13.84 -0.96 24.57
CA PRO A 327 -15.07 -1.24 25.29
C PRO A 327 -14.89 -0.84 26.75
N SER A 328 -15.96 -0.36 27.39
CA SER A 328 -16.05 0.39 28.64
C SER A 328 -15.52 -0.28 29.94
N ASN A 329 -14.45 -1.05 29.85
CA ASN A 329 -13.65 -1.53 30.97
C ASN A 329 -12.27 -0.85 30.97
N ASP A 330 -11.72 -0.72 32.18
CA ASP A 330 -10.48 -0.09 32.67
C ASP A 330 -9.40 0.47 31.71
N PRO A 331 -8.91 -0.25 30.66
CA PRO A 331 -7.89 0.29 29.76
C PRO A 331 -8.22 1.65 29.10
N SER A 332 -9.49 2.04 28.94
CA SER A 332 -9.84 3.36 28.39
C SER A 332 -9.46 4.54 29.30
N LEU A 333 -9.54 4.36 30.63
CA LEU A 333 -9.22 5.40 31.61
C LEU A 333 -7.72 5.69 31.64
N ALA A 334 -6.88 4.64 31.64
CA ALA A 334 -5.43 4.79 31.61
C ALA A 334 -4.96 5.54 30.35
N THR A 335 -5.53 5.22 29.18
CA THR A 335 -5.24 5.94 27.93
C THR A 335 -5.69 7.40 27.97
N LEU A 336 -6.84 7.70 28.59
CA LEU A 336 -7.30 9.08 28.78
C LEU A 336 -6.41 9.87 29.76
N TYR A 337 -5.91 9.26 30.83
CA TYR A 337 -4.94 9.90 31.73
C TYR A 337 -3.64 10.28 31.02
N ILE A 338 -3.11 9.36 30.21
CA ILE A 338 -1.89 9.63 29.42
C ILE A 338 -2.19 10.71 28.36
N THR A 339 -3.35 10.65 27.69
CA THR A 339 -3.82 11.67 26.74
C THR A 339 -3.77 13.07 27.36
N VAL A 340 -4.36 13.22 28.55
CA VAL A 340 -4.35 14.48 29.31
C VAL A 340 -2.93 14.93 29.61
N GLU A 341 -2.05 14.03 30.08
CA GLU A 341 -0.66 14.38 30.38
C GLU A 341 0.08 14.97 29.17
N PHE A 342 -0.12 14.39 27.99
CA PHE A 342 0.49 14.88 26.75
C PHE A 342 -0.06 16.25 26.33
N TYR A 343 -1.37 16.47 26.44
CA TYR A 343 -1.95 17.79 26.17
C TYR A 343 -1.49 18.85 27.16
N GLU A 344 -1.43 18.54 28.46
CA GLU A 344 -0.92 19.44 29.49
C GLU A 344 0.53 19.85 29.23
N LYS A 345 1.40 18.91 28.88
CA LYS A 345 2.79 19.22 28.51
C LYS A 345 2.87 20.11 27.27
N SER A 346 2.00 19.90 26.28
CA SER A 346 1.91 20.77 25.11
C SER A 346 1.53 22.20 25.52
N LEU A 347 0.48 22.34 26.33
CA LEU A 347 -0.02 23.64 26.81
C LEU A 347 1.03 24.39 27.63
N GLN A 348 1.70 23.70 28.56
CA GLN A 348 2.77 24.29 29.38
C GLN A 348 3.90 24.89 28.53
N ILE A 349 4.30 24.20 27.45
CA ILE A 349 5.31 24.73 26.53
C ILE A 349 4.74 25.91 25.75
N GLN A 350 3.50 25.82 25.24
CA GLN A 350 2.90 26.92 24.48
C GLN A 350 2.72 28.19 25.31
N GLU A 351 2.44 28.08 26.60
CA GLU A 351 2.28 29.22 27.53
C GLU A 351 3.60 30.00 27.75
N ILE A 352 4.76 29.35 27.60
CA ILE A 352 6.08 29.98 27.78
C ILE A 352 6.72 30.44 26.48
N LEU A 353 6.15 30.08 25.31
CA LEU A 353 6.67 30.51 24.01
C LEU A 353 6.60 32.04 23.83
N PRO A 354 7.61 32.67 23.21
CA PRO A 354 7.56 34.11 22.86
C PRO A 354 6.41 34.50 21.92
N SER A 355 5.90 33.53 21.15
CA SER A 355 4.76 33.70 20.24
C SER A 355 3.88 32.45 20.29
N PRO A 356 2.96 32.33 21.28
CA PRO A 356 2.05 31.20 21.41
C PRO A 356 1.11 31.09 20.21
N ASN A 357 0.78 29.85 19.82
CA ASN A 357 -0.23 29.61 18.79
C ASN A 357 -1.61 29.50 19.44
N TYR A 358 -2.29 30.63 19.66
CA TYR A 358 -3.57 30.68 20.36
C TYR A 358 -4.67 29.81 19.75
N SER A 359 -4.68 29.61 18.42
CA SER A 359 -5.64 28.72 17.76
C SER A 359 -5.35 27.25 18.11
N SER A 360 -4.07 26.86 18.08
CA SER A 360 -3.64 25.54 18.53
C SER A 360 -3.93 25.32 20.02
N MET A 361 -3.64 26.31 20.88
CA MET A 361 -3.95 26.22 22.31
C MET A 361 -5.46 26.02 22.54
N SER A 362 -6.31 26.76 21.83
CA SER A 362 -7.76 26.64 21.97
C SER A 362 -8.26 25.24 21.61
N ALA A 363 -7.72 24.64 20.54
CA ALA A 363 -8.01 23.26 20.14
C ALA A 363 -7.49 22.23 21.16
N ILE A 364 -6.31 22.44 21.72
CA ILE A 364 -5.75 21.56 22.75
C ILE A 364 -6.59 21.64 24.02
N TYR A 365 -6.93 22.83 24.51
CA TYR A 365 -7.84 23.00 25.65
C TYR A 365 -9.20 22.33 25.42
N TYR A 366 -9.73 22.37 24.20
CA TYR A 366 -10.95 21.63 23.83
C TYR A 366 -10.79 20.12 23.99
N ASN A 367 -9.73 19.56 23.40
CA ASN A 367 -9.48 18.13 23.46
C ASN A 367 -9.16 17.66 24.89
N THR A 368 -8.46 18.48 25.69
CA THR A 368 -8.22 18.23 27.11
C THR A 368 -9.52 18.21 27.91
N ALA A 369 -10.45 19.14 27.62
CA ALA A 369 -11.76 19.18 28.27
C ALA A 369 -12.58 17.90 28.00
N MET A 370 -12.63 17.47 26.74
CA MET A 370 -13.25 16.20 26.32
C MET A 370 -12.63 14.99 27.01
N ALA A 371 -11.30 14.96 27.15
CA ALA A 371 -10.60 13.87 27.81
C ALA A 371 -10.91 13.82 29.31
N TYR A 372 -10.97 14.97 29.99
CA TYR A 372 -11.37 15.05 31.40
C TYR A 372 -12.83 14.70 31.64
N GLU A 373 -13.73 15.05 30.72
CA GLU A 373 -15.13 14.59 30.76
C GLU A 373 -15.21 13.06 30.67
N GLY A 374 -14.44 12.46 29.74
CA GLY A 374 -14.34 11.00 29.64
C GLY A 374 -13.76 10.31 30.87
N LEU A 375 -12.96 11.02 31.68
CA LEU A 375 -12.46 10.57 32.98
C LEU A 375 -13.45 10.81 34.15
N GLY A 376 -14.59 11.46 33.89
CA GLY A 376 -15.56 11.86 34.92
C GLY A 376 -15.09 13.04 35.80
N ASN A 377 -14.04 13.76 35.39
CA ASN A 377 -13.54 14.94 36.09
C ASN A 377 -14.16 16.22 35.52
N ASN A 378 -15.43 16.46 35.86
CA ASN A 378 -16.23 17.56 35.33
C ASN A 378 -15.66 18.95 35.70
N GLU A 379 -14.99 19.07 36.84
CA GLU A 379 -14.37 20.34 37.28
C GLU A 379 -13.20 20.73 36.36
N ALA A 380 -12.29 19.80 36.10
CA ALA A 380 -11.19 20.03 35.16
C ALA A 380 -11.72 20.22 33.74
N ALA A 381 -12.68 19.41 33.31
CA ALA A 381 -13.31 19.52 31.99
C ALA A 381 -13.90 20.92 31.77
N LEU A 382 -14.62 21.46 32.76
CA LEU A 382 -15.20 22.81 32.70
C LEU A 382 -14.10 23.89 32.63
N LYS A 383 -13.05 23.77 33.45
CA LYS A 383 -11.93 24.73 33.46
C LYS A 383 -11.25 24.81 32.09
N HIS A 384 -10.90 23.67 31.49
CA HIS A 384 -10.27 23.65 30.17
C HIS A 384 -11.25 24.09 29.07
N ALA A 385 -12.56 23.81 29.23
CA ALA A 385 -13.56 24.31 28.31
C ALA A 385 -13.63 25.85 28.30
N GLU A 386 -13.55 26.47 29.48
CA GLU A 386 -13.49 27.92 29.64
C GLU A 386 -12.19 28.51 29.09
N SER A 387 -11.03 27.88 29.35
CA SER A 387 -9.73 28.31 28.81
C SER A 387 -9.67 28.22 27.27
N SER A 388 -10.32 27.24 26.65
CA SER A 388 -10.45 27.16 25.19
C SER A 388 -11.21 28.36 24.61
N ILE A 389 -12.30 28.79 25.27
CA ILE A 389 -13.07 29.97 24.88
C ILE A 389 -12.24 31.24 25.07
N GLU A 390 -11.53 31.34 26.19
CA GLU A 390 -10.70 32.50 26.51
C GLU A 390 -9.55 32.66 25.52
N THR A 391 -8.88 31.58 25.15
CA THR A 391 -7.81 31.59 24.13
C THR A 391 -8.31 31.80 22.71
N ALA A 392 -9.55 31.41 22.40
CA ALA A 392 -10.19 31.73 21.13
C ALA A 392 -10.59 33.21 20.98
N ARG A 393 -10.76 33.94 22.10
CA ARG A 393 -11.26 35.33 22.12
C ARG A 393 -10.26 36.39 21.57
N PRO A 394 -8.95 36.37 21.91
CA PRO A 394 -7.97 37.29 21.32
C PRO A 394 -7.77 37.11 19.80
N ALA A 395 -8.05 35.92 19.24
CA ALA A 395 -8.04 35.70 17.79
C ALA A 395 -9.16 36.48 17.06
N PHE A 396 -10.18 36.96 17.79
CA PHE A 396 -11.30 37.75 17.28
C PHE A 396 -11.10 39.27 17.42
N ASP A 397 -10.46 39.71 18.50
CA ASP A 397 -10.31 41.15 18.83
C ASP A 397 -9.19 41.85 18.03
N PHE A 398 -8.17 41.11 17.56
CA PHE A 398 -7.17 41.68 16.63
C PHE A 398 -7.82 42.19 15.33
N ASP A 399 -8.85 41.51 14.83
CA ASP A 399 -9.50 41.79 13.54
C ASP A 399 -10.49 42.98 13.59
N HIS A 400 -11.06 43.33 14.77
CA HIS A 400 -11.87 44.55 14.89
C HIS A 400 -11.02 45.84 14.85
N SER A 401 -9.74 45.75 15.23
CA SER A 401 -8.80 46.86 15.15
C SER A 401 -8.18 46.99 13.75
N GLU A 402 -7.89 45.87 13.07
CA GLU A 402 -7.34 45.86 11.70
C GLU A 402 -8.39 46.14 10.61
N LYS A 403 -9.66 45.74 10.77
CA LYS A 403 -10.71 46.12 9.81
C LYS A 403 -10.96 47.62 9.70
N LYS A 404 -10.56 48.41 10.71
CA LYS A 404 -10.57 49.88 10.63
C LYS A 404 -9.31 50.46 9.99
N SER A 405 -8.17 49.78 10.03
CA SER A 405 -6.88 50.26 9.49
C SER A 405 -6.54 49.72 8.09
N VAL A 406 -7.11 48.59 7.67
CA VAL A 406 -6.73 47.85 6.45
C VAL A 406 -7.62 48.15 5.23
N LYS A 407 -8.47 49.19 5.27
CA LYS A 407 -9.08 49.73 4.03
C LYS A 407 -8.05 50.25 3.01
N ASN A 408 -6.76 50.29 3.36
CA ASN A 408 -5.65 50.60 2.47
C ASN A 408 -4.48 49.60 2.68
N LYS A 409 -4.54 48.42 2.05
CA LYS A 409 -3.42 47.77 1.32
C LYS A 409 -3.75 46.31 0.99
N SER A 410 -3.51 45.96 -0.27
CA SER A 410 -3.67 44.65 -0.90
C SER A 410 -2.63 43.64 -0.41
N ASN A 411 -3.06 42.54 0.21
CA ASN A 411 -2.29 41.30 0.40
C ASN A 411 -3.29 40.12 0.50
N GLU A 412 -3.57 39.42 -0.60
CA GLU A 412 -4.60 38.37 -0.66
C GLU A 412 -4.14 37.02 -0.08
N SER A 413 -2.83 36.74 0.05
CA SER A 413 -2.34 35.42 0.52
C SER A 413 -2.36 35.22 2.05
N SER A 414 -2.40 36.30 2.84
CA SER A 414 -2.56 36.24 4.30
C SER A 414 -4.04 36.20 4.73
N LEU A 415 -4.95 36.61 3.84
CA LEU A 415 -6.39 36.62 4.11
C LEU A 415 -6.97 35.19 4.18
N ASP A 416 -6.56 34.28 3.30
CA ASP A 416 -7.12 32.92 3.26
C ASP A 416 -6.72 32.05 4.47
N LYS A 417 -5.49 32.20 4.98
CA LYS A 417 -5.08 31.55 6.25
C LYS A 417 -5.87 32.10 7.44
N ASN A 418 -6.02 33.42 7.53
CA ASN A 418 -6.80 34.06 8.59
C ASN A 418 -8.30 33.76 8.50
N LEU A 419 -8.84 33.52 7.30
CA LEU A 419 -10.25 33.16 7.08
C LEU A 419 -10.54 31.72 7.53
N ASN A 420 -9.64 30.77 7.26
CA ASN A 420 -9.78 29.39 7.73
C ASN A 420 -9.61 29.28 9.24
N GLU A 421 -8.58 29.90 9.83
CA GLU A 421 -8.39 29.94 11.28
C GLU A 421 -9.60 30.60 12.00
N ASN A 422 -10.23 31.60 11.38
CA ASN A 422 -11.46 32.21 11.88
C ASN A 422 -12.69 31.30 11.82
N ASN A 423 -12.80 30.43 10.82
CA ASN A 423 -13.91 29.49 10.72
C ASN A 423 -13.75 28.32 11.70
N ASP A 424 -12.51 27.87 11.91
CA ASP A 424 -12.20 26.82 12.89
C ASP A 424 -12.46 27.31 14.32
N ASN A 425 -12.03 28.52 14.66
CA ASN A 425 -12.29 29.14 15.97
C ASN A 425 -13.79 29.33 16.23
N LYS A 426 -14.58 29.73 15.22
CA LYS A 426 -16.06 29.84 15.34
C LYS A 426 -16.72 28.50 15.60
N THR A 427 -16.25 27.45 14.92
CA THR A 427 -16.75 26.09 15.09
C THR A 427 -16.45 25.59 16.49
N LEU A 428 -15.22 25.80 16.98
CA LEU A 428 -14.82 25.46 18.36
C LEU A 428 -15.65 26.20 19.40
N LEU A 429 -15.84 27.52 19.25
CA LEU A 429 -16.69 28.33 20.12
C LEU A 429 -18.14 27.82 20.17
N SER A 430 -18.68 27.36 19.03
CA SER A 430 -20.02 26.78 18.95
C SER A 430 -20.10 25.44 19.70
N LEU A 431 -19.13 24.54 19.46
CA LEU A 431 -19.04 23.25 20.14
C LEU A 431 -18.92 23.44 21.66
N MET A 432 -18.08 24.38 22.11
CA MET A 432 -17.89 24.65 23.54
C MET A 432 -19.12 25.21 24.25
N ARG A 433 -19.88 26.06 23.56
CA ARG A 433 -21.16 26.55 24.09
C ARG A 433 -22.21 25.45 24.23
N GLN A 434 -22.08 24.35 23.49
CA GLN A 434 -22.93 23.18 23.61
C GLN A 434 -22.40 22.19 24.67
N LEU A 435 -21.08 22.08 24.82
CA LEU A 435 -20.43 21.17 25.76
C LEU A 435 -20.56 21.63 27.23
N ILE A 436 -20.35 22.91 27.52
CA ILE A 436 -20.39 23.43 28.90
C ILE A 436 -21.71 23.12 29.63
N PRO A 437 -22.90 23.28 29.01
CA PRO A 437 -24.17 22.88 29.62
C PRO A 437 -24.36 21.37 29.81
N LEU A 438 -23.62 20.52 29.08
CA LEU A 438 -23.68 19.06 29.23
C LEU A 438 -22.78 18.57 30.37
N ILE A 439 -21.69 19.27 30.64
CA ILE A 439 -20.75 18.98 31.75
C ILE A 439 -21.33 19.43 33.11
N LYS A 440 -22.09 20.54 33.13
CA LYS A 440 -22.77 21.09 34.32
C LYS A 440 -24.02 20.29 34.68
#